data_AF-A0A0F8CN13-F1
#
_entry.id   AF-A0A0F8CN13-F1
#
_cell.length_a   1.000
_cell.length_b   1.000
_cell.length_c   1.000
_cell.angle_alpha   90.00
_cell.angle_beta   90.00
_cell.angle_gamma   90.00
#
_symmetry.space_group_name_H-M   'P 1'
#
loop_
_entity.id
_entity.type
_entity.pdbx_description
1 polymer ?
#
loop_
_entity_poly.entity_id
_entity_poly.type
_entity_poly.pdbx_seq_one_letter_code
_entity_poly.pdbx_strand_id
1 'polypeptide(L)'
;MEESTRHYLYKFYDRLYDNFIMFEKKMKNKSILISFLKTTKNSRNKLISESSLSSSKIPRNVLNLLLTEKLIQSNDDINKFVISAKGVWVVEKEKEIINEDIFLNYVNEEYFIEKIKPLNSKEKIILFSMIAARTFSEKSVIDLKKNSSIADSWKDIIDLSAEKLNSIGVISKKDIEDLYGTPGNEHLVSKLFRHNNYLASKVKQLYKSPGDQKYYLSIYDDSQFSKDKLSYLLWEVFAGNLSDQEKEEIISFLNDISSKKSIFVFELNEHIFSMPKYDVIIEDCLMDSIISKRKWEQLT
;
A
#
# COMPACT_ATOMS: atom_id res chain seq x y z
N MET A 1 -38.94 18.93 7.70
CA MET A 1 -38.90 19.70 6.44
C MET A 1 -40.30 19.74 5.87
N GLU A 2 -40.78 20.89 5.40
CA GLU A 2 -42.07 20.97 4.72
C GLU A 2 -42.07 20.11 3.45
N GLU A 3 -43.24 19.55 3.11
CA GLU A 3 -43.38 18.61 1.98
C GLU A 3 -42.97 19.23 0.64
N SER A 4 -43.28 20.52 0.44
CA SER A 4 -42.88 21.26 -0.76
C SER A 4 -41.36 21.40 -0.87
N THR A 5 -40.67 21.72 0.23
CA THR A 5 -39.21 21.83 0.29
C THR A 5 -38.53 20.48 0.06
N ARG A 6 -39.07 19.41 0.67
CA ARG A 6 -38.60 18.04 0.48
C ARG A 6 -38.70 17.63 -0.99
N HIS A 7 -39.83 17.89 -1.64
CA HIS A 7 -40.03 17.59 -3.06
C HIS A 7 -38.96 18.22 -3.97
N TYR A 8 -38.63 19.49 -3.76
CA TYR A 8 -37.60 20.15 -4.56
C TYR A 8 -36.19 19.66 -4.26
N LEU A 9 -35.88 19.35 -2.99
CA LEU A 9 -34.61 18.73 -2.62
C LEU A 9 -34.44 17.37 -3.31
N TYR A 10 -35.51 16.56 -3.37
CA TYR A 10 -35.50 15.27 -4.06
C TYR A 10 -35.30 15.45 -5.56
N LYS A 11 -35.91 16.46 -6.19
CA LYS A 11 -35.64 16.78 -7.61
C LYS A 11 -34.17 17.09 -7.89
N PHE A 12 -33.51 17.82 -6.99
CA PHE A 12 -32.07 18.06 -7.11
C PHE A 12 -31.27 16.77 -6.97
N TYR A 13 -31.63 15.92 -6.00
CA TYR A 13 -30.99 14.63 -5.78
C TYR A 13 -31.17 13.69 -6.97
N ASP A 14 -32.40 13.51 -7.46
CA ASP A 14 -32.72 12.58 -8.55
C ASP A 14 -32.01 13.01 -9.84
N ARG A 15 -31.94 14.31 -10.13
CA ARG A 15 -31.16 14.82 -11.26
C ARG A 15 -29.67 14.50 -11.14
N LEU A 16 -29.11 14.61 -9.94
CA LEU A 16 -27.73 14.21 -9.68
C LEU A 16 -27.54 12.69 -9.82
N TYR A 17 -28.48 11.90 -9.31
CA TYR A 17 -28.48 10.45 -9.37
C TYR A 17 -28.51 9.94 -10.82
N ASP A 18 -29.42 10.46 -11.64
CA ASP A 18 -29.59 10.08 -13.04
C ASP A 18 -28.33 10.37 -13.85
N ASN A 19 -27.76 11.58 -13.68
CA ASN A 19 -26.51 11.95 -14.31
C ASN A 19 -25.36 11.06 -13.81
N PHE A 20 -25.30 10.76 -12.50
CA PHE A 20 -24.29 9.87 -11.95
C PHE A 20 -24.31 8.50 -12.62
N ILE A 21 -25.50 7.90 -12.77
CA ILE A 21 -25.66 6.61 -13.45
C ILE A 21 -25.22 6.70 -14.91
N MET A 22 -25.63 7.77 -15.60
CA MET A 22 -25.32 7.97 -17.01
C MET A 22 -23.81 8.08 -17.27
N PHE A 23 -23.06 8.78 -16.41
CA PHE A 23 -21.64 9.07 -16.64
C PHE A 23 -20.67 8.09 -15.98
N GLU A 24 -20.95 7.62 -14.76
CA GLU A 24 -19.99 6.85 -13.96
C GLU A 24 -20.29 5.34 -13.93
N LYS A 25 -21.43 4.89 -14.48
CA LYS A 25 -21.89 3.49 -14.67
C LYS A 25 -21.99 2.61 -13.42
N LYS A 26 -21.30 2.90 -12.30
CA LYS A 26 -21.34 2.11 -11.06
C LYS A 26 -21.25 2.98 -9.81
N MET A 27 -22.33 3.01 -9.04
CA MET A 27 -22.40 3.68 -7.74
C MET A 27 -21.87 2.77 -6.62
N LYS A 28 -21.09 3.33 -5.69
CA LYS A 28 -20.58 2.62 -4.51
C LYS A 28 -21.58 2.70 -3.37
N ASN A 29 -21.87 1.55 -2.76
CA ASN A 29 -22.80 1.41 -1.64
C ASN A 29 -24.18 2.06 -1.90
N LYS A 30 -24.58 2.17 -3.18
CA LYS A 30 -25.80 2.88 -3.62
C LYS A 30 -25.87 4.35 -3.16
N SER A 31 -24.76 4.94 -2.72
CA SER A 31 -24.66 6.32 -2.23
C SER A 31 -23.82 7.17 -3.18
N ILE A 32 -24.36 8.31 -3.60
CA ILE A 32 -23.66 9.36 -4.34
C ILE A 32 -22.56 9.94 -3.47
N LEU A 33 -22.84 10.18 -2.18
CA LEU A 33 -21.88 10.78 -1.26
C LEU A 33 -20.61 9.92 -1.12
N ILE A 34 -20.78 8.62 -0.87
CA ILE A 34 -19.68 7.65 -0.80
C ILE A 34 -18.94 7.57 -2.14
N SER A 35 -19.68 7.55 -3.25
CA SER A 35 -19.08 7.47 -4.58
C SER A 35 -18.18 8.68 -4.88
N PHE A 36 -18.63 9.88 -4.52
CA PHE A 36 -17.88 11.13 -4.70
C PHE A 36 -16.54 11.17 -3.97
N LEU A 37 -16.37 10.43 -2.87
CA LEU A 37 -15.07 10.35 -2.18
C LEU A 37 -13.97 9.75 -3.06
N LYS A 38 -14.33 8.93 -4.06
CA LYS A 38 -13.39 8.28 -4.98
C LYS A 38 -13.43 8.85 -6.40
N THR A 39 -14.38 9.72 -6.72
CA THR A 39 -14.48 10.40 -8.02
C THR A 39 -13.44 11.53 -8.12
N THR A 40 -12.78 11.65 -9.27
CA THR A 40 -11.82 12.75 -9.52
C THR A 40 -12.50 14.12 -9.40
N LYS A 41 -11.74 15.17 -9.08
CA LYS A 41 -12.27 16.54 -8.97
C LYS A 41 -12.99 16.99 -10.25
N ASN A 42 -12.41 16.72 -11.42
CA ASN A 42 -12.96 17.15 -12.71
C ASN A 42 -14.27 16.41 -13.04
N SER A 43 -14.31 15.08 -12.88
CA SER A 43 -15.54 14.31 -13.07
C SER A 43 -16.65 14.76 -12.11
N ARG A 44 -16.29 14.98 -10.84
CA ARG A 44 -17.24 15.44 -9.81
C ARG A 44 -17.81 16.82 -10.14
N ASN A 45 -16.96 17.76 -10.54
CA ASN A 45 -17.39 19.11 -10.94
C ASN A 45 -18.29 19.07 -12.16
N LYS A 46 -17.95 18.26 -13.17
CA LYS A 46 -18.77 18.06 -14.36
C LYS A 46 -20.15 17.52 -13.98
N LEU A 47 -20.21 16.45 -13.19
CA LEU A 47 -21.45 15.85 -12.69
C LEU A 47 -22.32 16.85 -11.95
N ILE A 48 -21.74 17.59 -11.01
CA ILE A 48 -22.45 18.60 -10.22
C ILE A 48 -23.01 19.68 -11.15
N SER A 49 -22.22 20.17 -12.10
CA SER A 49 -22.62 21.24 -13.01
C SER A 49 -23.75 20.82 -13.97
N GLU A 50 -23.65 19.63 -14.56
CA GLU A 50 -24.67 19.06 -15.47
C GLU A 50 -25.98 18.72 -14.72
N SER A 51 -25.89 18.52 -13.40
CA SER A 51 -27.03 18.23 -12.52
C SER A 51 -27.74 19.48 -12.00
N SER A 52 -27.34 20.67 -12.46
CA SER A 52 -27.92 21.93 -11.99
C SER A 52 -29.38 22.13 -12.42
N LEU A 53 -30.15 22.81 -11.55
CA LEU A 53 -31.52 23.26 -11.81
C LEU A 53 -31.58 24.79 -11.85
N SER A 54 -32.42 25.32 -12.75
CA SER A 54 -32.65 26.75 -12.86
C SER A 54 -33.58 27.25 -11.76
N SER A 55 -33.28 28.44 -11.20
CA SER A 55 -34.14 29.12 -10.21
C SER A 55 -35.56 29.36 -10.70
N SER A 56 -35.77 29.56 -12.01
CA SER A 56 -37.10 29.77 -12.59
C SER A 56 -38.04 28.58 -12.41
N LYS A 57 -37.49 27.38 -12.14
CA LYS A 57 -38.25 26.14 -11.93
C LYS A 57 -38.62 25.91 -10.46
N ILE A 58 -38.22 26.79 -9.55
CA ILE A 58 -38.30 26.59 -8.10
C ILE A 58 -38.99 27.80 -7.45
N PRO A 59 -40.05 27.60 -6.64
CA PRO A 59 -40.67 28.67 -5.86
C PRO A 59 -39.65 29.41 -4.99
N ARG A 60 -39.70 30.74 -4.98
CA ARG A 60 -38.69 31.59 -4.32
C ARG A 60 -38.55 31.32 -2.82
N ASN A 61 -39.66 31.05 -2.14
CA ASN A 61 -39.67 30.67 -0.72
C ASN A 61 -38.93 29.35 -0.48
N VAL A 62 -39.18 28.33 -1.31
CA VAL A 62 -38.49 27.04 -1.23
C VAL A 62 -37.00 27.19 -1.55
N LEU A 63 -36.66 27.94 -2.61
CA LEU A 63 -35.28 28.19 -3.00
C LEU A 63 -34.50 28.86 -1.87
N ASN A 64 -35.07 29.91 -1.26
CA ASN A 64 -34.45 30.60 -0.14
C ASN A 64 -34.23 29.66 1.05
N LEU A 65 -35.22 28.84 1.41
CA LEU A 65 -35.09 27.90 2.53
C LEU A 65 -33.99 26.87 2.28
N LEU A 66 -33.95 26.25 1.09
CA LEU A 66 -32.91 25.28 0.73
C LEU A 66 -31.50 25.88 0.77
N LEU A 67 -31.35 27.15 0.37
CA LEU A 67 -30.09 27.89 0.45
C LEU A 67 -29.70 28.22 1.89
N THR A 68 -30.65 28.73 2.69
CA THR A 68 -30.43 29.06 4.11
C THR A 68 -30.02 27.83 4.90
N GLU A 69 -30.64 26.67 4.64
CA GLU A 69 -30.27 25.40 5.27
C GLU A 69 -28.99 24.78 4.69
N LYS A 70 -28.39 25.39 3.65
CA LYS A 70 -27.20 24.92 2.93
C LYS A 70 -27.38 23.54 2.30
N LEU A 71 -28.61 23.20 1.89
CA LEU A 71 -28.92 21.93 1.21
C LEU A 71 -28.66 22.01 -0.30
N ILE A 72 -28.66 23.23 -0.84
CA ILE A 72 -28.24 23.53 -2.22
C ILE A 72 -27.25 24.70 -2.19
N GLN A 73 -26.56 24.92 -3.30
CA GLN A 73 -25.59 26.01 -3.47
C GLN A 73 -25.62 26.54 -4.91
N SER A 74 -25.11 27.76 -5.11
CA SER A 74 -24.90 28.32 -6.44
C SER A 74 -23.78 27.57 -7.18
N ASN A 75 -23.87 27.52 -8.50
CA ASN A 75 -22.80 27.08 -9.39
C ASN A 75 -22.26 28.27 -10.20
N ASP A 76 -21.26 28.04 -11.06
CA ASP A 76 -20.66 29.05 -11.93
C ASP A 76 -21.66 29.64 -12.96
N ASP A 77 -22.77 28.94 -13.21
CA ASP A 77 -23.85 29.39 -14.07
C ASP A 77 -24.83 30.34 -13.35
N ILE A 78 -25.03 31.52 -13.91
CA ILE A 78 -26.03 32.49 -13.43
C ILE A 78 -27.42 31.85 -13.41
N ASN A 79 -28.15 32.00 -12.30
CA ASN A 79 -29.50 31.46 -12.08
C ASN A 79 -29.60 29.93 -12.03
N LYS A 80 -28.49 29.21 -11.82
CA LYS A 80 -28.52 27.77 -11.59
C LYS A 80 -27.97 27.39 -10.22
N PHE A 81 -28.55 26.33 -9.66
CA PHE A 81 -28.24 25.81 -8.35
C PHE A 81 -27.95 24.32 -8.45
N VAL A 82 -27.18 23.80 -7.51
CA VAL A 82 -26.81 22.38 -7.39
C VAL A 82 -27.00 21.91 -5.96
N ILE A 83 -27.23 20.62 -5.76
CA ILE A 83 -27.31 20.04 -4.42
C ILE A 83 -25.94 20.10 -3.73
N SER A 84 -25.94 20.42 -2.43
CA SER A 84 -24.72 20.37 -1.63
C SER A 84 -24.50 18.95 -1.07
N ALA A 85 -23.32 18.68 -0.52
CA ALA A 85 -23.07 17.42 0.19
C ALA A 85 -24.04 17.22 1.36
N LYS A 86 -24.43 18.30 2.06
CA LYS A 86 -25.42 18.26 3.12
C LYS A 86 -26.81 17.91 2.58
N GLY A 87 -27.18 18.45 1.42
CA GLY A 87 -28.44 18.09 0.74
C GLY A 87 -28.49 16.62 0.34
N VAL A 88 -27.39 16.10 -0.23
CA VAL A 88 -27.27 14.67 -0.57
C VAL A 88 -27.40 13.81 0.68
N TRP A 89 -26.69 14.16 1.76
CA TRP A 89 -26.77 13.44 3.05
C TRP A 89 -28.19 13.36 3.59
N VAL A 90 -28.93 14.49 3.59
CA VAL A 90 -30.31 14.53 4.09
C VAL A 90 -31.20 13.57 3.29
N VAL A 91 -31.12 13.58 1.96
CA VAL A 91 -31.94 12.71 1.11
C VAL A 91 -31.54 11.24 1.27
N GLU A 92 -30.24 10.92 1.26
CA GLU A 92 -29.78 9.54 1.40
C GLU A 92 -30.07 8.96 2.79
N LYS A 93 -30.03 9.78 3.84
CA LYS A 93 -30.41 9.39 5.20
C LYS A 93 -31.92 9.14 5.32
N GLU A 94 -32.76 9.99 4.74
CA GLU A 94 -34.21 9.76 4.68
C GLU A 94 -34.56 8.51 3.86
N LYS A 95 -33.80 8.19 2.81
CA LYS A 95 -33.96 6.97 1.99
C LYS A 95 -33.31 5.72 2.60
N GLU A 96 -32.76 5.80 3.83
CA GLU A 96 -32.03 4.71 4.51
C GLU A 96 -30.88 4.12 3.68
N ILE A 97 -30.32 4.90 2.75
CA ILE A 97 -29.18 4.50 1.91
C ILE A 97 -27.88 4.62 2.71
N ILE A 98 -27.78 5.65 3.55
CA ILE A 98 -26.62 5.94 4.38
C ILE A 98 -27.07 6.43 5.76
N ASN A 99 -26.28 6.13 6.77
CA ASN A 99 -26.36 6.73 8.10
C ASN A 99 -24.93 6.92 8.64
N GLU A 100 -24.82 7.44 9.86
CA GLU A 100 -23.54 7.67 10.52
C GLU A 100 -22.67 6.40 10.54
N ASP A 101 -23.24 5.25 10.92
CA ASP A 101 -22.50 3.99 11.03
C ASP A 101 -22.01 3.48 9.67
N ILE A 102 -22.85 3.51 8.63
CA ILE A 102 -22.48 3.09 7.27
C ILE A 102 -21.35 3.98 6.73
N PHE A 103 -21.42 5.29 6.96
CA PHE A 103 -20.40 6.22 6.51
C PHE A 103 -19.07 6.00 7.24
N LEU A 104 -19.11 5.89 8.57
CA LEU A 104 -17.91 5.67 9.38
C LEU A 104 -17.26 4.31 9.07
N ASN A 105 -18.05 3.26 8.86
CA ASN A 105 -17.55 1.95 8.45
C ASN A 105 -16.87 2.03 7.08
N TYR A 106 -17.47 2.71 6.10
CA TYR A 106 -16.85 2.92 4.80
C TYR A 106 -15.52 3.68 4.92
N VAL A 107 -15.49 4.75 5.71
CA VAL A 107 -14.27 5.54 5.94
C VAL A 107 -13.19 4.69 6.57
N ASN A 108 -13.54 3.91 7.60
CA ASN A 108 -12.63 3.00 8.28
C ASN A 108 -12.06 1.95 7.31
N GLU A 109 -12.91 1.26 6.56
CA GLU A 109 -12.51 0.21 5.62
C GLU A 109 -11.65 0.69 4.44
N GLU A 110 -11.83 1.95 4.03
CA GLU A 110 -11.16 2.48 2.84
C GLU A 110 -9.92 3.32 3.13
N TYR A 111 -9.86 3.94 4.31
CA TYR A 111 -8.78 4.89 4.63
C TYR A 111 -8.00 4.53 5.90
N PHE A 112 -8.53 3.69 6.79
CA PHE A 112 -7.88 3.34 8.06
C PHE A 112 -7.48 1.87 8.15
N ILE A 113 -8.22 0.97 7.49
CA ILE A 113 -7.85 -0.43 7.34
C ILE A 113 -7.00 -0.57 6.09
N GLU A 114 -5.72 -0.87 6.29
CA GLU A 114 -4.85 -1.22 5.17
C GLU A 114 -5.17 -2.64 4.70
N LYS A 115 -5.65 -2.77 3.46
CA LYS A 115 -5.84 -4.07 2.80
C LYS A 115 -4.48 -4.60 2.36
N ILE A 116 -3.74 -5.17 3.31
CA ILE A 116 -2.41 -5.72 3.08
C ILE A 116 -2.55 -6.95 2.17
N LYS A 117 -1.95 -6.87 0.98
CA LYS A 117 -1.82 -8.04 0.10
C LYS A 117 -0.52 -8.76 0.45
N PRO A 118 -0.45 -10.08 0.26
CA PRO A 118 0.81 -10.81 0.35
C PRO A 118 1.92 -10.21 -0.52
N LEU A 119 3.16 -10.51 -0.19
CA LEU A 119 4.31 -10.15 -1.01
C LEU A 119 4.22 -10.83 -2.38
N ASN A 120 4.40 -10.04 -3.44
CA ASN A 120 4.62 -10.55 -4.79
C ASN A 120 6.07 -11.07 -4.94
N SER A 121 6.36 -11.78 -6.03
CA SER A 121 7.69 -12.37 -6.25
C SER A 121 8.83 -11.36 -6.17
N LYS A 122 8.68 -10.15 -6.74
CA LYS A 122 9.71 -9.09 -6.69
C LYS A 122 9.94 -8.58 -5.26
N GLU A 123 8.86 -8.37 -4.51
CA GLU A 123 8.89 -7.98 -3.10
C GLU A 123 9.59 -9.04 -2.25
N LYS A 124 9.31 -10.33 -2.49
CA LYS A 124 10.00 -11.45 -1.81
C LYS A 124 11.49 -11.47 -2.12
N ILE A 125 11.88 -11.29 -3.38
CA ILE A 125 13.29 -11.24 -3.80
C ILE A 125 14.02 -10.08 -3.10
N ILE A 126 13.44 -8.87 -3.11
CA ILE A 126 14.03 -7.71 -2.43
C ILE A 126 14.19 -8.00 -0.94
N LEU A 127 13.12 -8.45 -0.27
CA LEU A 127 13.17 -8.72 1.16
C LEU A 127 14.18 -9.81 1.51
N PHE A 128 14.20 -10.90 0.74
CA PHE A 128 15.13 -12.01 0.96
C PHE A 128 16.59 -11.58 0.74
N SER A 129 16.87 -10.79 -0.30
CA SER A 129 18.22 -10.24 -0.54
C SER A 129 18.69 -9.33 0.60
N MET A 130 17.78 -8.53 1.17
CA MET A 130 18.03 -7.67 2.32
C MET A 130 18.32 -8.47 3.60
N ILE A 131 17.65 -9.61 3.78
CA ILE A 131 17.92 -10.54 4.89
C ILE A 131 19.26 -11.26 4.68
N ALA A 132 19.54 -11.74 3.47
CA ALA A 132 20.78 -12.44 3.12
C ALA A 132 22.02 -11.57 3.34
N ALA A 133 21.97 -10.31 2.92
CA ALA A 133 23.02 -9.35 3.17
C ALA A 133 22.96 -8.69 4.57
N ARG A 134 21.94 -9.02 5.39
CA ARG A 134 21.80 -8.57 6.78
C ARG A 134 21.73 -7.05 6.95
N THR A 135 20.87 -6.42 6.16
CA THR A 135 20.62 -4.96 6.19
C THR A 135 19.82 -4.50 7.43
N PHE A 136 20.18 -4.95 8.63
CA PHE A 136 19.28 -4.95 9.79
C PHE A 136 19.23 -3.64 10.60
N SER A 137 19.88 -2.58 10.13
CA SER A 137 19.85 -1.27 10.78
C SER A 137 20.22 -0.14 9.82
N GLU A 138 20.03 1.10 10.27
CA GLU A 138 20.50 2.30 9.56
C GLU A 138 22.02 2.36 9.34
N LYS A 139 22.81 1.60 10.11
CA LYS A 139 24.27 1.46 9.95
C LYS A 139 24.66 0.33 8.99
N SER A 140 23.68 -0.38 8.44
CA SER A 140 23.87 -1.47 7.47
C SER A 140 22.86 -1.31 6.33
N VAL A 141 22.87 -0.12 5.73
CA VAL A 141 21.96 0.24 4.65
C VAL A 141 22.48 -0.22 3.30
N ILE A 142 21.57 -0.61 2.42
CA ILE A 142 21.79 -0.53 0.98
C ILE A 142 22.02 0.95 0.66
N ASP A 143 23.13 1.32 0.01
CA ASP A 143 23.38 2.67 -0.47
C ASP A 143 23.70 2.65 -1.97
N LEU A 144 22.67 2.80 -2.80
CA LEU A 144 22.79 2.70 -4.26
C LEU A 144 23.35 3.97 -4.90
N LYS A 145 23.47 5.07 -4.14
CA LYS A 145 23.98 6.36 -4.63
C LYS A 145 25.49 6.48 -4.41
N LYS A 146 26.06 5.72 -3.46
CA LYS A 146 27.47 5.80 -3.07
C LYS A 146 28.43 5.59 -4.25
N ASN A 147 28.25 4.53 -5.04
CA ASN A 147 28.95 4.33 -6.31
C ASN A 147 28.27 3.21 -7.14
N SER A 148 28.59 3.14 -8.45
CA SER A 148 28.00 2.13 -9.35
C SER A 148 28.41 0.70 -9.01
N SER A 149 29.63 0.48 -8.52
CA SER A 149 30.14 -0.86 -8.17
C SER A 149 29.36 -1.50 -7.01
N ILE A 150 28.88 -0.69 -6.05
CA ILE A 150 27.99 -1.14 -4.97
C ILE A 150 26.64 -1.53 -5.56
N ALA A 151 26.11 -0.75 -6.50
CA ALA A 151 24.84 -1.09 -7.17
C ALA A 151 24.96 -2.39 -7.99
N ASP A 152 26.09 -2.63 -8.65
CA ASP A 152 26.40 -3.89 -9.33
C ASP A 152 26.52 -5.05 -8.34
N SER A 153 27.20 -4.84 -7.20
CA SER A 153 27.32 -5.86 -6.14
C SER A 153 25.97 -6.21 -5.52
N TRP A 154 25.07 -5.24 -5.37
CA TRP A 154 23.69 -5.49 -4.98
C TRP A 154 22.91 -6.25 -6.04
N LYS A 155 23.14 -5.96 -7.32
CA LYS A 155 22.53 -6.71 -8.42
C LYS A 155 22.89 -8.19 -8.32
N ASP A 156 24.16 -8.51 -8.09
CA ASP A 156 24.60 -9.89 -7.87
C ASP A 156 23.89 -10.56 -6.69
N ILE A 157 23.78 -9.87 -5.54
CA ILE A 157 23.10 -10.42 -4.36
C ILE A 157 21.62 -10.68 -4.67
N ILE A 158 20.96 -9.77 -5.37
CA ILE A 158 19.55 -9.87 -5.76
C ILE A 158 19.34 -11.03 -6.75
N ASP A 159 20.20 -11.16 -7.75
CA ASP A 159 20.12 -12.23 -8.74
C ASP A 159 20.32 -13.60 -8.09
N LEU A 160 21.34 -13.74 -7.22
CA LEU A 160 21.56 -14.96 -6.44
C LEU A 160 20.36 -15.29 -5.53
N SER A 161 19.76 -14.27 -4.92
CA SER A 161 18.57 -14.42 -4.09
C SER A 161 17.37 -14.88 -4.91
N ALA A 162 17.19 -14.33 -6.11
CA ALA A 162 16.12 -14.72 -7.02
C ALA A 162 16.29 -16.17 -7.50
N GLU A 163 17.49 -16.54 -7.94
CA GLU A 163 17.80 -17.92 -8.35
C GLU A 163 17.57 -18.90 -7.20
N LYS A 164 17.97 -18.54 -5.97
CA LYS A 164 17.74 -19.42 -4.81
C LYS A 164 16.25 -19.59 -4.50
N LEU A 165 15.46 -18.50 -4.53
CA LEU A 165 14.01 -18.59 -4.31
C LEU A 165 13.31 -19.40 -5.42
N ASN A 166 13.79 -19.31 -6.67
CA ASN A 166 13.27 -20.10 -7.78
C ASN A 166 13.64 -21.58 -7.64
N SER A 167 14.85 -21.91 -7.17
CA SER A 167 15.30 -23.30 -7.03
C SER A 167 14.44 -24.10 -6.04
N ILE A 168 13.85 -23.42 -5.05
CA ILE A 168 12.95 -24.01 -4.04
C ILE A 168 11.47 -23.72 -4.33
N GLY A 169 11.14 -23.21 -5.53
CA GLY A 169 9.76 -23.01 -5.98
C GLY A 169 8.97 -21.88 -5.30
N VAL A 170 9.63 -20.96 -4.57
CA VAL A 170 8.97 -19.79 -3.95
C VAL A 170 8.56 -18.76 -4.99
N ILE A 171 9.31 -18.66 -6.08
CA ILE A 171 9.01 -17.83 -7.26
C ILE A 171 9.15 -18.64 -8.54
N SER A 172 8.64 -18.12 -9.65
CA SER A 172 8.78 -18.75 -10.96
C SER A 172 9.99 -18.20 -11.75
N LYS A 173 10.47 -18.97 -12.73
CA LYS A 173 11.51 -18.51 -13.67
C LYS A 173 11.12 -17.21 -14.40
N LYS A 174 9.83 -17.06 -14.74
CA LYS A 174 9.31 -15.85 -15.36
C LYS A 174 9.49 -14.62 -14.45
N ASP A 175 9.35 -14.78 -13.14
CA ASP A 175 9.56 -13.68 -12.19
C ASP A 175 11.00 -13.16 -12.19
N ILE A 176 11.98 -14.05 -12.46
CA ILE A 176 13.40 -13.68 -12.61
C ILE A 176 13.59 -12.90 -13.92
N GLU A 177 13.05 -13.41 -15.02
CA GLU A 177 13.16 -12.75 -16.34
C GLU A 177 12.53 -11.34 -16.32
N ASP A 178 11.41 -11.18 -15.62
CA ASP A 178 10.69 -9.91 -15.49
C ASP A 178 11.22 -9.01 -14.35
N LEU A 179 12.21 -9.44 -13.55
CA LEU A 179 12.62 -8.80 -12.29
C LEU A 179 12.88 -7.29 -12.45
N TYR A 180 13.77 -6.93 -13.37
CA TYR A 180 14.18 -5.54 -13.61
C TYR A 180 13.31 -4.81 -14.65
N GLY A 181 12.49 -5.55 -15.40
CA GLY A 181 11.71 -5.02 -16.51
C GLY A 181 12.57 -4.38 -17.60
N THR A 182 12.02 -3.39 -18.31
CA THR A 182 12.73 -2.75 -19.44
C THR A 182 13.90 -1.89 -18.96
N PRO A 183 15.10 -2.02 -19.58
CA PRO A 183 16.24 -1.14 -19.30
C PRO A 183 15.91 0.34 -19.57
N GLY A 184 16.57 1.22 -18.84
CA GLY A 184 16.48 2.67 -19.01
C GLY A 184 17.77 3.35 -18.55
N ASN A 185 17.73 4.66 -18.35
CA ASN A 185 18.92 5.43 -17.93
C ASN A 185 19.28 5.26 -16.44
N GLU A 186 18.35 4.77 -15.62
CA GLU A 186 18.56 4.48 -14.20
C GLU A 186 19.12 3.06 -14.02
N HIS A 187 20.04 2.88 -13.05
CA HIS A 187 20.55 1.56 -12.71
C HIS A 187 19.41 0.61 -12.33
N LEU A 188 19.46 -0.64 -12.81
CA LEU A 188 18.36 -1.60 -12.69
C LEU A 188 17.93 -1.83 -11.24
N VAL A 189 18.91 -1.89 -10.31
CA VAL A 189 18.65 -2.06 -8.88
C VAL A 189 17.97 -0.83 -8.28
N SER A 190 18.42 0.39 -8.60
CA SER A 190 17.79 1.62 -8.10
C SER A 190 16.33 1.70 -8.53
N LYS A 191 16.06 1.38 -9.80
CA LYS A 191 14.70 1.27 -10.33
C LYS A 191 13.87 0.22 -9.58
N LEU A 192 14.43 -0.95 -9.30
CA LEU A 192 13.76 -2.05 -8.59
C LEU A 192 13.29 -1.61 -7.19
N PHE A 193 14.16 -0.98 -6.40
CA PHE A 193 13.80 -0.50 -5.06
C PHE A 193 12.82 0.69 -5.10
N ARG A 194 13.04 1.65 -6.01
CA ARG A 194 12.22 2.86 -6.11
C ARG A 194 10.76 2.59 -6.45
N HIS A 195 10.49 1.55 -7.23
CA HIS A 195 9.12 1.21 -7.63
C HIS A 195 8.39 0.28 -6.66
N ASN A 196 8.99 -0.05 -5.51
CA ASN A 196 8.40 -0.94 -4.53
C ASN A 196 7.81 -0.22 -3.31
N ASN A 197 6.91 0.73 -3.58
CA ASN A 197 6.36 1.64 -2.57
C ASN A 197 5.44 0.96 -1.54
N TYR A 198 4.91 -0.22 -1.85
CA TYR A 198 3.99 -0.95 -0.98
C TYR A 198 4.69 -1.96 -0.08
N LEU A 199 5.97 -2.29 -0.32
CA LEU A 199 6.71 -3.25 0.50
C LEU A 199 6.72 -2.83 1.97
N ALA A 200 6.98 -1.54 2.25
CA ALA A 200 7.02 -1.00 3.60
C ALA A 200 5.77 -1.36 4.40
N SER A 201 4.58 -1.18 3.81
CA SER A 201 3.35 -1.44 4.53
C SER A 201 3.01 -2.92 4.66
N LYS A 202 3.34 -3.72 3.64
CA LYS A 202 3.17 -5.18 3.68
C LYS A 202 4.00 -5.85 4.77
N VAL A 203 5.17 -5.31 5.09
CA VAL A 203 6.04 -5.84 6.16
C VAL A 203 5.98 -5.01 7.44
N LYS A 204 4.82 -4.45 7.79
CA LYS A 204 4.59 -3.70 9.05
C LYS A 204 5.62 -2.59 9.31
N GLN A 205 5.99 -1.86 8.26
CA GLN A 205 6.96 -0.76 8.28
C GLN A 205 8.37 -1.17 8.70
N LEU A 206 8.72 -2.47 8.64
CA LEU A 206 10.07 -2.96 8.92
C LEU A 206 11.04 -2.63 7.79
N TYR A 207 10.59 -2.61 6.53
CA TYR A 207 11.37 -2.06 5.43
C TYR A 207 11.37 -0.53 5.49
N LYS A 208 12.55 0.07 5.54
CA LYS A 208 12.76 1.52 5.64
C LYS A 208 13.48 2.06 4.41
N SER A 209 12.98 3.19 3.92
CA SER A 209 13.59 4.00 2.85
C SER A 209 13.75 5.44 3.36
N PRO A 210 14.83 5.76 4.10
CA PRO A 210 15.03 7.10 4.67
C PRO A 210 15.27 8.20 3.63
N GLY A 211 15.44 7.85 2.35
CA GLY A 211 15.77 8.77 1.27
C GLY A 211 17.12 8.45 0.62
N ASP A 212 17.52 9.26 -0.37
CA ASP A 212 18.82 9.15 -1.05
C ASP A 212 19.17 7.76 -1.62
N GLN A 213 18.15 6.98 -2.02
CA GLN A 213 18.32 5.58 -2.47
C GLN A 213 18.98 4.67 -1.42
N LYS A 214 18.69 4.96 -0.14
CA LYS A 214 19.07 4.11 0.99
C LYS A 214 17.93 3.25 1.48
N TYR A 215 18.23 1.99 1.83
CA TYR A 215 17.22 1.03 2.27
C TYR A 215 17.76 0.10 3.36
N TYR A 216 16.94 -0.24 4.36
CA TYR A 216 17.29 -1.21 5.41
C TYR A 216 16.05 -1.85 6.04
N LEU A 217 16.26 -2.90 6.84
CA LEU A 217 15.26 -3.56 7.67
C LEU A 217 15.43 -3.13 9.12
N SER A 218 14.40 -2.52 9.73
CA SER A 218 14.41 -2.01 11.12
C SER A 218 14.21 -3.14 12.14
N ILE A 219 15.20 -4.03 12.23
CA ILE A 219 15.22 -5.21 13.11
C ILE A 219 16.09 -4.97 14.34
N TYR A 220 17.14 -4.17 14.19
CA TYR A 220 18.07 -3.82 15.25
C TYR A 220 17.93 -2.34 15.60
N ASP A 221 17.62 -2.07 16.86
CA ASP A 221 17.46 -0.72 17.41
C ASP A 221 17.97 -0.68 18.86
N ASP A 222 18.55 0.45 19.29
CA ASP A 222 19.09 0.64 20.65
C ASP A 222 19.97 -0.52 21.16
N SER A 223 20.80 -1.07 20.26
CA SER A 223 21.66 -2.25 20.52
C SER A 223 20.93 -3.57 20.81
N GLN A 224 19.64 -3.65 20.51
CA GLN A 224 18.82 -4.84 20.68
C GLN A 224 18.39 -5.40 19.33
N PHE A 225 18.67 -6.69 19.14
CA PHE A 225 18.24 -7.43 17.95
C PHE A 225 16.89 -8.09 18.20
N SER A 226 15.88 -7.76 17.39
CA SER A 226 14.54 -8.31 17.54
C SER A 226 14.35 -9.59 16.71
N LYS A 227 14.51 -10.76 17.36
CA LYS A 227 14.28 -12.07 16.72
C LYS A 227 12.89 -12.19 16.09
N ASP A 228 11.84 -11.75 16.79
CA ASP A 228 10.46 -11.81 16.29
C ASP A 228 10.25 -11.05 14.96
N LYS A 229 10.91 -9.90 14.80
CA LYS A 229 10.82 -9.11 13.56
C LYS A 229 11.47 -9.86 12.40
N LEU A 230 12.62 -10.49 12.63
CA LEU A 230 13.30 -11.29 11.61
C LEU A 230 12.50 -12.55 11.25
N SER A 231 11.99 -13.28 12.24
CA SER A 231 11.12 -14.45 12.02
C SER A 231 9.88 -14.10 11.22
N TYR A 232 9.25 -12.95 11.51
CA TYR A 232 8.12 -12.45 10.73
C TYR A 232 8.50 -12.18 9.27
N LEU A 233 9.63 -11.53 9.00
CA LEU A 233 10.07 -11.26 7.63
C LEU A 233 10.39 -12.56 6.86
N LEU A 234 10.99 -13.56 7.51
CA LEU A 234 11.22 -14.88 6.92
C LEU A 234 9.89 -15.60 6.64
N TRP A 235 8.91 -15.47 7.54
CA TRP A 235 7.54 -15.95 7.31
C TRP A 235 6.89 -15.28 6.09
N GLU A 236 7.03 -13.97 5.91
CA GLU A 236 6.47 -13.27 4.74
C GLU A 236 7.05 -13.77 3.40
N VAL A 237 8.31 -14.22 3.40
CA VAL A 237 8.95 -14.81 2.21
C VAL A 237 8.43 -16.23 1.94
N PHE A 238 8.46 -17.10 2.95
CA PHE A 238 8.29 -18.56 2.79
C PHE A 238 6.91 -19.11 3.19
N ALA A 239 6.14 -18.37 3.99
CA ALA A 239 4.87 -18.78 4.59
C ALA A 239 4.94 -20.14 5.30
N GLY A 240 6.10 -20.44 5.90
CA GLY A 240 6.37 -21.70 6.60
C GLY A 240 6.43 -22.94 5.71
N ASN A 241 6.47 -22.78 4.39
CA ASN A 241 6.48 -23.89 3.43
C ASN A 241 7.92 -24.19 3.02
N LEU A 242 8.68 -24.83 3.90
CA LEU A 242 10.03 -25.32 3.64
C LEU A 242 10.19 -26.73 4.20
N SER A 243 10.70 -27.65 3.38
CA SER A 243 11.21 -28.95 3.81
C SER A 243 12.50 -28.81 4.63
N ASP A 244 12.90 -29.85 5.36
CA ASP A 244 14.12 -29.81 6.17
C ASP A 244 15.38 -29.57 5.32
N GLN A 245 15.46 -30.18 4.13
CA GLN A 245 16.55 -29.94 3.19
C GLN A 245 16.58 -28.47 2.73
N GLU A 246 15.44 -27.89 2.37
CA GLU A 246 15.38 -26.49 1.93
C GLU A 246 15.78 -25.52 3.06
N LYS A 247 15.50 -25.85 4.32
CA LYS A 247 15.95 -25.04 5.48
C LYS A 247 17.47 -24.98 5.55
N GLU A 248 18.14 -26.13 5.48
CA GLU A 248 19.60 -26.21 5.50
C GLU A 248 20.21 -25.43 4.33
N GLU A 249 19.64 -25.59 3.14
CA GLU A 249 20.10 -24.88 1.95
C GLU A 249 19.92 -23.36 2.06
N ILE A 250 18.84 -22.89 2.68
CA ILE A 250 18.58 -21.46 2.90
C ILE A 250 19.53 -20.91 3.97
N ILE A 251 19.74 -21.60 5.08
CA ILE A 251 20.70 -21.17 6.12
C ILE A 251 22.10 -21.05 5.52
N SER A 252 22.53 -22.07 4.77
CA SER A 252 23.82 -22.06 4.08
C SER A 252 23.93 -20.87 3.12
N PHE A 253 22.89 -20.62 2.31
CA PHE A 253 22.84 -19.48 1.41
C PHE A 253 22.95 -18.12 2.15
N LEU A 254 22.17 -17.92 3.21
CA LEU A 254 22.17 -16.66 3.98
C LEU A 254 23.55 -16.39 4.61
N ASN A 255 24.20 -17.42 5.14
CA ASN A 255 25.53 -17.32 5.73
C ASN A 255 26.62 -17.09 4.66
N ASP A 256 26.49 -17.72 3.49
CA ASP A 256 27.39 -17.52 2.36
C ASP A 256 27.32 -16.10 1.79
N ILE A 257 26.13 -15.54 1.61
CA ILE A 257 25.98 -14.15 1.17
C ILE A 257 26.59 -13.20 2.21
N SER A 258 26.26 -13.39 3.49
CA SER A 258 26.78 -12.52 4.54
C SER A 258 28.31 -12.57 4.66
N SER A 259 28.94 -13.73 4.45
CA SER A 259 30.39 -13.88 4.59
C SER A 259 31.15 -13.45 3.34
N LYS A 260 30.62 -13.77 2.14
CA LYS A 260 31.33 -13.57 0.87
C LYS A 260 30.97 -12.26 0.18
N LYS A 261 29.75 -11.73 0.37
CA LYS A 261 29.25 -10.59 -0.41
C LYS A 261 29.11 -9.30 0.40
N SER A 262 28.80 -9.38 1.70
CA SER A 262 28.62 -8.18 2.55
C SER A 262 29.84 -7.24 2.57
N ILE A 263 31.05 -7.77 2.41
CA ILE A 263 32.30 -6.99 2.35
C ILE A 263 32.30 -5.98 1.19
N PHE A 264 31.61 -6.29 0.09
CA PHE A 264 31.59 -5.44 -1.11
C PHE A 264 30.53 -4.34 -1.03
N VAL A 265 29.59 -4.44 -0.10
CA VAL A 265 28.43 -3.52 0.00
C VAL A 265 28.37 -2.75 1.31
N PHE A 266 29.11 -3.15 2.35
CA PHE A 266 29.13 -2.45 3.64
C PHE A 266 30.54 -2.12 4.14
N GLU A 267 30.60 -1.07 4.97
CA GLU A 267 31.77 -0.78 5.78
C GLU A 267 31.82 -1.74 6.98
N LEU A 268 32.85 -2.59 7.05
CA LEU A 268 32.95 -3.65 8.05
C LEU A 268 32.98 -3.14 9.50
N ASN A 269 33.42 -1.90 9.73
CA ASN A 269 33.45 -1.28 11.05
C ASN A 269 32.05 -0.91 11.58
N GLU A 270 31.08 -0.73 10.67
CA GLU A 270 29.70 -0.36 11.01
C GLU A 270 28.76 -1.56 10.88
N HIS A 271 29.05 -2.47 9.95
CA HIS A 271 28.28 -3.69 9.71
C HIS A 271 28.67 -4.83 10.66
N ILE A 272 28.09 -4.83 11.84
CA ILE A 272 28.31 -5.86 12.85
C ILE A 272 27.66 -7.21 12.50
N PHE A 273 26.74 -7.24 11.53
CA PHE A 273 25.87 -8.39 11.28
C PHE A 273 26.56 -9.55 10.55
N SER A 274 27.80 -9.37 10.09
CA SER A 274 28.63 -10.44 9.54
C SER A 274 29.27 -11.35 10.60
N MET A 275 29.12 -11.03 11.90
CA MET A 275 29.66 -11.84 12.99
C MET A 275 28.94 -13.20 13.12
N PRO A 276 29.64 -14.30 13.46
CA PRO A 276 29.06 -15.64 13.58
C PRO A 276 27.86 -15.77 14.52
N LYS A 277 27.78 -14.91 15.54
CA LYS A 277 26.62 -14.88 16.46
C LYS A 277 25.29 -14.65 15.73
N TYR A 278 25.30 -13.95 14.59
CA TYR A 278 24.11 -13.69 13.80
C TYR A 278 23.74 -14.85 12.90
N ASP A 279 24.66 -15.76 12.59
CA ASP A 279 24.37 -17.01 11.85
C ASP A 279 23.40 -17.87 12.67
N VAL A 280 23.68 -18.05 13.96
CA VAL A 280 22.82 -18.78 14.91
C VAL A 280 21.47 -18.08 15.06
N ILE A 281 21.45 -16.75 15.15
CA ILE A 281 20.19 -15.98 15.26
C ILE A 281 19.33 -16.16 14.00
N ILE A 282 19.93 -16.15 12.81
CA ILE A 282 19.22 -16.35 11.54
C ILE A 282 18.60 -17.74 11.48
N GLU A 283 19.36 -18.77 11.87
CA GLU A 283 18.87 -20.14 11.96
C GLU A 283 17.69 -20.26 12.94
N ASP A 284 17.83 -19.77 14.18
CA ASP A 284 16.73 -19.73 15.16
C ASP A 284 15.48 -19.07 14.58
N CYS A 285 15.66 -17.92 13.92
CA CYS A 285 14.54 -17.14 13.41
C CYS A 285 13.86 -17.82 12.22
N LEU A 286 14.62 -18.49 11.35
CA LEU A 286 14.05 -19.29 10.26
C LEU A 286 13.22 -20.45 10.83
N MET A 287 13.73 -21.13 11.84
CA MET A 287 13.01 -22.23 12.49
C MET A 287 11.72 -21.73 13.16
N ASP A 288 11.75 -20.62 13.88
CA ASP A 288 10.54 -20.02 14.47
C ASP A 288 9.52 -19.57 13.39
N SER A 289 9.98 -19.08 12.24
CA SER A 289 9.10 -18.72 11.12
C SER A 289 8.29 -19.92 10.60
N ILE A 290 8.80 -21.14 10.79
CA ILE A 290 8.18 -22.38 10.30
C ILE A 290 7.36 -23.05 11.40
N ILE A 291 7.94 -23.22 12.59
CA ILE A 291 7.32 -23.95 13.71
C ILE A 291 6.14 -23.15 14.28
N SER A 292 6.28 -21.83 14.39
CA SER A 292 5.26 -20.95 14.96
C SER A 292 4.25 -20.46 13.91
N LYS A 293 3.91 -21.28 12.91
CA LYS A 293 3.01 -20.93 11.79
C LYS A 293 1.74 -20.17 12.23
N ARG A 294 1.04 -20.68 13.25
CA ARG A 294 -0.19 -20.06 13.77
C ARG A 294 0.01 -18.65 14.34
N LYS A 295 1.16 -18.39 14.98
CA LYS A 295 1.53 -17.06 15.50
C LYS A 295 1.62 -16.06 14.35
N TRP A 296 2.21 -16.49 13.23
CA TRP A 296 2.45 -15.63 12.09
C TRP A 296 1.22 -15.44 11.20
N GLU A 297 0.41 -16.49 11.01
CA GLU A 297 -0.88 -16.39 10.30
C GLU A 297 -1.80 -15.32 10.90
N GLN A 298 -1.83 -15.17 12.23
CA GLN A 298 -2.63 -14.15 12.92
C GLN A 298 -2.15 -12.72 12.68
N LEU A 299 -0.91 -12.54 12.21
CA LEU A 299 -0.31 -11.24 11.96
C LEU A 299 -0.43 -10.79 10.50
N THR A 300 -0.86 -11.67 9.60
CA THR A 300 -1.12 -11.43 8.17
C THR A 300 -2.59 -11.17 7.90
#